data_AF-A0A415L426-F1
#
_entry.id   AF-A0A415L426-F1
#
_cell.length_a   1.000
_cell.length_b   1.000
_cell.length_c   1.000
_cell.angle_alpha   90.00
_cell.angle_beta   90.00
_cell.angle_gamma   90.00
#
_symmetry.space_group_name_H-M   'P 1'
#
loop_
_entity.id
_entity.type
_entity.pdbx_description
1 polymer ?
#
loop_
_entity_poly.entity_id
_entity_poly.type
_entity_poly.pdbx_seq_one_letter_code
_entity_poly.pdbx_strand_id
1 'polypeptide(L)'
;MELKIYNPTMDNALKHIDWNFEELKKEVTEKANMYKSLVYTDENIKEAKADRAALNKFSKALNDGKKDVKKMMLEPYSVFEDQVKELIAIVDEANANIDSQVKAYDQKKREEKLIKVEEIYYRTFASAEELKEILTFKRVFKESYLNVTTTLKSITNEMEHMRDSVRHDLEVINAETGEYQFEMKQKYIETLNITEALMVKQTYEENARRKAEYEARRKAELEERQAREKAEAEKLAEAGKKEPEQKQESVSQTVEEEAQEERTEENQEEKTHTIVIRVCGTGNQLNALGEFLTKNNIKYEQIQ
;
A
#
# COMPACT_ATOMS: atom_id res chain seq x y z
N MET A 1 -26.37 -19.69 29.97
CA MET A 1 -26.55 -18.87 31.19
C MET A 1 -27.74 -17.96 30.93
N GLU A 2 -28.70 -17.91 31.85
CA GLU A 2 -29.90 -17.07 31.69
C GLU A 2 -29.98 -16.04 32.82
N LEU A 3 -30.14 -14.77 32.47
CA LEU A 3 -30.38 -13.69 33.42
C LEU A 3 -31.81 -13.78 33.95
N LYS A 4 -31.97 -13.80 35.28
CA LYS A 4 -33.26 -13.71 35.95
C LYS A 4 -33.21 -12.60 37.00
N ILE A 5 -34.11 -11.63 36.89
CA ILE A 5 -34.29 -10.54 37.85
C ILE A 5 -35.54 -10.83 38.66
N TYR A 6 -35.39 -10.93 39.99
CA TYR A 6 -36.48 -11.31 40.89
C TYR A 6 -37.30 -10.11 41.40
N ASN A 7 -36.67 -8.94 41.55
CA ASN A 7 -37.29 -7.70 42.03
C ASN A 7 -36.45 -6.51 41.55
N PRO A 8 -37.03 -5.40 41.09
CA PRO A 8 -38.46 -5.19 40.80
C PRO A 8 -38.98 -5.99 39.60
N THR A 9 -40.23 -6.40 39.68
CA THR A 9 -41.11 -6.87 38.60
C THR A 9 -42.19 -5.81 38.36
N MET A 10 -42.94 -5.93 37.26
CA MET A 10 -44.02 -4.98 36.94
C MET A 10 -45.10 -4.90 38.04
N ASP A 11 -45.28 -5.97 38.82
CA ASP A 11 -46.31 -6.06 39.85
C ASP A 11 -45.87 -5.50 41.21
N ASN A 12 -44.58 -5.55 41.53
CA ASN A 12 -44.05 -5.12 42.83
C ASN A 12 -43.18 -3.84 42.76
N ALA A 13 -42.99 -3.26 41.57
CA ALA A 13 -42.32 -1.98 41.40
C ALA A 13 -43.10 -0.84 42.08
N LEU A 14 -42.38 0.07 42.73
CA LEU A 14 -42.97 1.28 43.32
C LEU A 14 -43.56 2.17 42.21
N LYS A 15 -44.89 2.34 42.20
CA LYS A 15 -45.60 3.11 41.15
C LYS A 15 -45.68 4.61 41.46
N HIS A 16 -45.81 4.97 42.73
CA HIS A 16 -45.86 6.36 43.18
C HIS A 16 -45.36 6.48 44.63
N ILE A 17 -44.95 7.69 45.03
CA ILE A 17 -44.51 8.00 46.38
C ILE A 17 -45.66 8.69 47.11
N ASP A 18 -46.17 8.04 48.16
CA ASP A 18 -47.19 8.59 49.04
C ASP A 18 -46.57 9.58 50.04
N TRP A 19 -47.10 10.80 50.08
CA TRP A 19 -46.66 11.84 51.01
C TRP A 19 -47.76 12.89 51.23
N ASN A 20 -47.61 13.73 52.26
CA ASN A 20 -48.63 14.69 52.71
C ASN A 20 -48.74 15.95 51.83
N PHE A 21 -48.69 15.79 50.50
CA PHE A 21 -48.71 16.89 49.55
C PHE A 21 -49.90 17.84 49.73
N GLU A 22 -51.13 17.32 49.82
CA GLU A 22 -52.33 18.16 49.93
C GLU A 22 -52.40 18.96 51.23
N GLU A 23 -51.93 18.37 52.35
CA GLU A 23 -51.82 19.06 53.64
C GLU A 23 -50.81 20.22 53.57
N LEU A 24 -49.58 19.93 53.11
CA LEU A 24 -48.53 20.94 52.99
C LEU A 24 -48.90 22.03 51.98
N LYS A 25 -49.55 21.66 50.87
CA LYS A 25 -50.02 22.61 49.86
C LYS A 25 -51.06 23.57 50.44
N LYS A 26 -52.00 23.07 51.24
CA LYS A 26 -53.00 23.91 51.91
C LYS A 26 -52.31 24.88 52.88
N GLU A 27 -51.46 24.37 53.78
CA GLU A 27 -50.78 25.20 54.79
C GLU A 27 -49.90 26.29 54.17
N VAL A 28 -49.10 25.93 53.15
CA VAL A 28 -48.22 26.88 52.44
C VAL A 28 -49.04 27.92 51.69
N THR A 29 -50.16 27.54 51.08
CA THR A 29 -51.03 28.46 50.33
C THR A 29 -51.70 29.46 51.27
N GLU A 30 -52.20 29.00 52.41
CA GLU A 30 -52.79 29.87 53.44
C GLU A 30 -51.76 30.90 53.96
N LYS A 31 -50.57 30.43 54.36
CA LYS A 31 -49.47 31.32 54.80
C LYS A 31 -49.04 32.30 53.71
N ALA A 32 -48.86 31.83 52.47
CA ALA A 32 -48.49 32.69 51.35
C ALA A 32 -49.53 33.80 51.07
N ASN A 33 -50.82 33.50 51.21
CA ASN A 33 -51.88 34.49 51.05
C ASN A 33 -51.91 35.51 52.18
N MET A 34 -51.66 35.10 53.45
CA MET A 34 -51.53 36.03 54.56
C MET A 34 -50.41 37.06 54.31
N TYR A 35 -49.25 36.60 53.82
CA TYR A 35 -48.11 37.47 53.54
C TYR A 35 -48.33 38.44 52.36
N LYS A 36 -49.25 38.15 51.43
CA LYS A 36 -49.57 39.07 50.31
C LYS A 36 -50.31 40.33 50.75
N SER A 37 -51.05 40.27 51.86
CA SER A 37 -51.87 41.37 52.37
C SER A 37 -51.19 42.23 53.44
N LEU A 38 -49.96 41.91 53.82
CA LEU A 38 -49.23 42.59 54.91
C LEU A 38 -48.35 43.74 54.37
N VAL A 39 -48.49 44.93 54.95
CA VAL A 39 -47.58 46.06 54.75
C VAL A 39 -46.56 46.06 55.88
N TYR A 40 -45.28 45.97 55.53
CA TYR A 40 -44.21 45.93 56.52
C TYR A 40 -43.80 47.34 56.97
N THR A 41 -43.75 47.55 58.29
CA THR A 41 -43.36 48.79 58.97
C THR A 41 -42.22 48.51 59.95
N ASP A 42 -41.60 49.55 60.53
CA ASP A 42 -40.49 49.38 61.47
C ASP A 42 -40.86 48.55 62.72
N GLU A 43 -42.14 48.49 63.06
CA GLU A 43 -42.66 47.73 64.21
C GLU A 43 -42.76 46.22 63.93
N ASN A 44 -43.05 45.80 62.69
CA ASN A 44 -43.28 44.39 62.33
C ASN A 44 -42.14 43.74 61.51
N ILE A 45 -41.10 44.51 61.16
CA ILE A 45 -39.98 44.04 60.33
C ILE A 45 -39.20 42.86 60.95
N LYS A 46 -39.19 42.74 62.28
CA LYS A 46 -38.54 41.61 62.98
C LYS A 46 -39.30 40.30 62.73
N GLU A 47 -40.63 40.34 62.81
CA GLU A 47 -41.50 39.18 62.57
C GLU A 47 -41.43 38.76 61.10
N ALA A 48 -41.47 39.72 60.17
CA ALA A 48 -41.29 39.47 58.74
C ALA A 48 -39.99 38.73 58.40
N LYS A 49 -38.89 39.09 59.06
CA LYS A 49 -37.60 38.40 58.89
C LYS A 49 -37.65 36.97 59.45
N ALA A 50 -38.35 36.75 60.56
CA ALA A 50 -38.52 35.42 61.16
C ALA A 50 -39.39 34.51 60.26
N ASP A 51 -40.50 35.04 59.73
CA ASP A 51 -41.37 34.34 58.78
C ASP A 51 -40.64 33.94 57.50
N ARG A 52 -39.89 34.87 56.91
CA ARG A 52 -39.05 34.57 55.73
C ARG A 52 -38.03 33.47 56.05
N ALA A 53 -37.42 33.50 57.22
CA ALA A 53 -36.48 32.45 57.63
C ALA A 53 -37.18 31.09 57.80
N ALA A 54 -38.40 31.06 58.36
CA ALA A 54 -39.21 29.86 58.47
C ALA A 54 -39.58 29.27 57.10
N LEU A 55 -40.04 30.10 56.16
CA LEU A 55 -40.34 29.69 54.78
C LEU A 55 -39.10 29.14 54.07
N ASN A 56 -37.94 29.78 54.23
CA ASN A 56 -36.69 29.29 53.65
C ASN A 56 -36.28 27.94 54.26
N LYS A 57 -36.41 27.76 55.58
CA LYS A 57 -36.15 26.47 56.23
C LYS A 57 -37.09 25.37 55.72
N PHE A 58 -38.38 25.68 55.56
CA PHE A 58 -39.35 24.73 55.03
C PHE A 58 -39.07 24.36 53.56
N SER A 59 -38.76 25.34 52.70
CA SER A 59 -38.34 25.10 51.31
C SER A 59 -37.09 24.23 51.22
N LYS A 60 -36.12 24.44 52.14
CA LYS A 60 -34.95 23.57 52.25
C LYS A 60 -35.35 22.14 52.63
N ALA A 61 -36.21 21.96 53.63
CA ALA A 61 -36.69 20.64 54.06
C ALA A 61 -37.38 19.87 52.93
N LEU A 62 -38.22 20.52 52.12
CA LEU A 62 -38.83 19.90 50.93
C LEU A 62 -37.77 19.43 49.92
N ASN A 63 -36.75 20.25 49.67
CA ASN A 63 -35.68 19.89 48.74
C ASN A 63 -34.79 18.78 49.27
N ASP A 64 -34.49 18.77 50.56
CA ASP A 64 -33.66 17.75 51.20
C ASP A 64 -34.42 16.41 51.23
N GLY A 65 -35.70 16.39 51.63
CA GLY A 65 -36.53 15.18 51.56
C GLY A 65 -36.66 14.61 50.15
N LYS A 66 -36.83 15.47 49.13
CA LYS A 66 -36.80 15.04 47.72
C LYS A 66 -35.48 14.36 47.34
N LYS A 67 -34.35 14.88 47.81
CA LYS A 67 -33.03 14.28 47.55
C LYS A 67 -32.86 12.95 48.29
N ASP A 68 -33.32 12.85 49.53
CA ASP A 68 -33.23 11.65 50.34
C ASP A 68 -34.03 10.50 49.73
N VAL A 69 -35.26 10.77 49.29
CA VAL A 69 -36.08 9.77 48.58
C VAL A 69 -35.42 9.34 47.27
N LYS A 70 -34.88 10.28 46.48
CA LYS A 70 -34.14 9.95 45.25
C LYS A 70 -32.95 9.02 45.56
N LYS A 71 -32.19 9.33 46.61
CA LYS A 71 -31.03 8.53 47.03
C LYS A 71 -31.46 7.12 47.43
N MET A 72 -32.49 6.99 48.28
CA MET A 72 -33.02 5.71 48.73
C MET A 72 -33.52 4.83 47.57
N MET A 73 -34.15 5.43 46.56
CA MET A 73 -34.64 4.69 45.40
C MET A 73 -33.52 4.29 44.43
N LEU A 74 -32.46 5.10 44.32
CA LEU A 74 -31.36 4.85 43.40
C LEU A 74 -30.29 3.92 43.98
N GLU A 75 -30.19 3.82 45.31
CA GLU A 75 -29.21 2.98 45.99
C GLU A 75 -29.33 1.48 45.62
N PRO A 76 -30.52 0.84 45.64
CA PRO A 76 -30.67 -0.55 45.17
C PRO A 76 -30.29 -0.73 43.70
N TYR A 77 -30.60 0.26 42.85
CA TYR A 77 -30.21 0.23 41.44
C TYR A 77 -28.70 0.32 41.28
N SER A 78 -28.03 1.22 42.00
CA SER A 78 -26.57 1.38 41.94
C SER A 78 -25.86 0.09 42.34
N VAL A 79 -26.32 -0.58 43.41
CA VAL A 79 -25.76 -1.87 43.84
C VAL A 79 -25.96 -2.93 42.75
N PHE A 80 -27.15 -3.03 42.17
CA PHE A 80 -27.42 -3.95 41.06
C PHE A 80 -26.55 -3.64 39.84
N GLU A 81 -26.41 -2.37 39.47
CA GLU A 81 -25.58 -1.92 38.35
C GLU A 81 -24.12 -2.34 38.56
N ASP A 82 -23.58 -2.12 39.76
CA ASP A 82 -22.20 -2.48 40.09
C ASP A 82 -21.98 -4.00 40.07
N GLN A 83 -22.94 -4.79 40.60
CA GLN A 83 -22.91 -6.25 40.52
C GLN A 83 -22.96 -6.75 39.07
N VAL A 84 -23.80 -6.13 38.22
CA VAL A 84 -23.86 -6.48 36.79
C VAL A 84 -22.53 -6.14 36.10
N LYS A 85 -21.92 -4.98 36.39
CA LYS A 85 -20.61 -4.61 35.85
C LYS A 85 -19.52 -5.59 36.27
N GLU A 86 -19.52 -6.03 37.53
CA GLU A 86 -18.58 -7.04 38.02
C GLU A 86 -18.73 -8.37 37.25
N LEU A 87 -19.96 -8.85 37.06
CA LEU A 87 -20.22 -10.06 36.28
C LEU A 87 -19.81 -9.91 34.81
N ILE A 88 -20.07 -8.76 34.18
CA ILE A 88 -19.62 -8.47 32.81
C ILE A 88 -18.09 -8.48 32.75
N ALA A 89 -17.39 -7.86 33.69
CA ALA A 89 -15.93 -7.83 33.72
C ALA A 89 -15.32 -9.24 33.79
N ILE A 90 -15.89 -10.13 34.60
CA ILE A 90 -15.47 -11.54 34.69
C ILE A 90 -15.67 -12.26 33.34
N VAL A 91 -16.81 -12.04 32.69
CA VAL A 91 -17.11 -12.63 31.37
C VAL A 91 -16.17 -12.11 30.30
N ASP A 92 -15.87 -10.82 30.30
CA ASP A 92 -14.98 -10.19 29.34
C ASP A 92 -13.53 -10.67 29.52
N GLU A 93 -13.06 -10.84 30.76
CA GLU A 93 -11.75 -11.43 31.05
C GLU A 93 -11.67 -12.87 30.52
N ALA A 94 -12.70 -13.69 30.80
CA ALA A 94 -12.76 -15.06 30.29
C ALA A 94 -12.78 -15.11 28.74
N ASN A 95 -13.55 -14.22 28.10
CA ASN A 95 -13.59 -14.11 26.64
C ASN A 95 -12.23 -13.71 26.05
N ALA A 96 -11.55 -12.73 26.64
CA ALA A 96 -10.24 -12.29 26.19
C ALA A 96 -9.19 -13.42 26.32
N ASN A 97 -9.26 -14.18 27.42
CA ASN A 97 -8.39 -15.33 27.63
C ASN A 97 -8.63 -16.42 26.57
N ILE A 98 -9.91 -16.78 26.32
CA ILE A 98 -10.28 -17.76 25.29
C ILE A 98 -9.82 -17.31 23.90
N ASP A 99 -10.10 -16.06 23.52
CA ASP A 99 -9.70 -15.50 22.22
C ASP A 99 -8.17 -15.56 22.03
N SER A 100 -7.41 -15.17 23.04
CA SER A 100 -5.94 -15.27 23.01
C SER A 100 -5.47 -16.71 22.83
N GLN A 101 -6.08 -17.67 23.54
CA GLN A 101 -5.71 -19.09 23.42
C GLN A 101 -6.06 -19.67 22.04
N VAL A 102 -7.23 -19.32 21.49
CA VAL A 102 -7.64 -19.74 20.14
C VAL A 102 -6.68 -19.18 19.08
N LYS A 103 -6.35 -17.88 19.16
CA LYS A 103 -5.37 -17.25 18.25
C LYS A 103 -4.00 -17.91 18.34
N ALA A 104 -3.51 -18.18 19.55
CA ALA A 104 -2.23 -18.86 19.75
C ALA A 104 -2.24 -20.29 19.19
N TYR A 105 -3.34 -21.02 19.37
CA TYR A 105 -3.52 -22.36 18.80
C TYR A 105 -3.52 -22.35 17.28
N ASP A 106 -4.29 -21.44 16.66
CA ASP A 106 -4.38 -21.32 15.20
C ASP A 106 -3.04 -20.90 14.59
N GLN A 107 -2.33 -19.98 15.24
CA GLN A 107 -0.99 -19.58 14.82
C GLN A 107 0.01 -20.73 14.92
N LYS A 108 -0.01 -21.48 16.03
CA LYS A 108 0.82 -22.69 16.16
C LYS A 108 0.50 -23.72 15.06
N LYS A 109 -0.78 -23.93 14.74
CA LYS A 109 -1.19 -24.82 13.64
C LYS A 109 -0.71 -24.32 12.28
N ARG A 110 -0.73 -23.01 12.06
CA ARG A 110 -0.17 -22.37 10.86
C ARG A 110 1.34 -22.60 10.75
N GLU A 111 2.08 -22.43 11.83
CA GLU A 111 3.54 -22.67 11.89
C GLU A 111 3.90 -24.15 11.70
N GLU A 112 3.22 -25.06 12.40
CA GLU A 112 3.37 -26.51 12.19
C GLU A 112 3.12 -26.91 10.73
N LYS A 113 2.17 -26.24 10.07
CA LYS A 113 1.88 -26.48 8.67
C LYS A 113 2.94 -25.88 7.76
N LEU A 114 3.47 -24.70 8.07
CA LEU A 114 4.59 -24.09 7.34
C LEU A 114 5.80 -25.03 7.31
N ILE A 115 6.16 -25.61 8.46
CA ILE A 115 7.25 -26.60 8.55
C ILE A 115 6.99 -27.77 7.62
N LYS A 116 5.77 -28.34 7.61
CA LYS A 116 5.41 -29.43 6.71
C LYS A 116 5.45 -29.04 5.23
N VAL A 117 5.06 -27.80 4.90
CA VAL A 117 5.14 -27.28 3.53
C VAL A 117 6.60 -27.14 3.11
N GLU A 118 7.46 -26.68 4.00
CA GLU A 118 8.90 -26.59 3.77
C GLU A 118 9.54 -27.99 3.61
N GLU A 119 9.15 -28.97 4.43
CA GLU A 119 9.56 -30.37 4.25
C GLU A 119 9.11 -30.94 2.90
N ILE A 120 7.86 -30.68 2.48
CA ILE A 120 7.34 -31.09 1.17
C ILE A 120 8.17 -30.45 0.06
N TYR A 121 8.51 -29.17 0.18
CA TYR A 121 9.37 -28.49 -0.78
C TYR A 121 10.73 -29.20 -0.87
N TYR A 122 11.46 -29.37 0.23
CA TYR A 122 12.78 -29.99 0.18
C TYR A 122 12.72 -31.42 -0.37
N ARG A 123 11.69 -32.20 -0.03
CA ARG A 123 11.50 -33.55 -0.58
C ARG A 123 11.19 -33.53 -2.08
N THR A 124 10.33 -32.64 -2.53
CA THR A 124 9.86 -32.58 -3.92
C THR A 124 10.98 -32.18 -4.88
N PHE A 125 11.85 -31.27 -4.44
CA PHE A 125 12.97 -30.73 -5.21
C PHE A 125 14.32 -31.40 -4.90
N ALA A 126 14.37 -32.40 -4.02
CA ALA A 126 15.61 -33.10 -3.64
C ALA A 126 16.36 -33.70 -4.84
N SER A 127 15.63 -34.18 -5.85
CA SER A 127 16.19 -34.79 -7.06
C SER A 127 16.39 -33.81 -8.22
N ALA A 128 16.11 -32.52 -8.02
CA ALA A 128 16.12 -31.48 -9.05
C ALA A 128 17.01 -30.31 -8.61
N GLU A 129 18.29 -30.60 -8.36
CA GLU A 129 19.27 -29.62 -7.90
C GLU A 129 19.36 -28.42 -8.84
N GLU A 130 19.29 -28.67 -10.15
CA GLU A 130 19.32 -27.69 -11.22
C GLU A 130 18.18 -26.67 -11.16
N LEU A 131 17.08 -27.00 -10.46
CA LEU A 131 15.93 -26.12 -10.31
C LEU A 131 15.95 -25.29 -9.04
N LYS A 132 16.84 -25.55 -8.07
CA LYS A 132 16.80 -24.89 -6.76
C LYS A 132 17.08 -23.39 -6.82
N GLU A 133 17.88 -22.94 -7.78
CA GLU A 133 18.14 -21.50 -8.01
C GLU A 133 16.93 -20.79 -8.62
N ILE A 134 16.12 -21.52 -9.40
CA ILE A 134 14.97 -20.97 -10.13
C ILE A 134 13.71 -21.02 -9.24
N LEU A 135 13.46 -22.17 -8.64
CA LEU A 135 12.30 -22.50 -7.80
C LEU A 135 12.70 -22.50 -6.34
N THR A 136 13.10 -21.34 -5.82
CA THR A 136 13.35 -21.17 -4.38
C THR A 136 12.06 -21.37 -3.57
N PHE A 137 12.18 -21.73 -2.29
CA PHE A 137 11.01 -21.89 -1.40
C PHE A 137 10.08 -20.67 -1.44
N LYS A 138 10.66 -19.46 -1.38
CA LYS A 138 9.90 -18.19 -1.45
C LYS A 138 9.06 -18.07 -2.73
N ARG A 139 9.56 -18.59 -3.86
CA ARG A 139 8.88 -18.50 -5.16
C ARG A 139 7.78 -19.56 -5.32
N VAL A 140 7.99 -20.75 -4.76
CA VAL A 140 7.02 -21.86 -4.81
C VAL A 140 5.93 -21.69 -3.74
N PHE A 141 6.27 -21.11 -2.60
CA PHE A 141 5.37 -20.93 -1.47
C PHE A 141 4.21 -19.98 -1.81
N LYS A 142 3.02 -20.37 -1.35
CA LYS A 142 1.81 -19.55 -1.41
C LYS A 142 1.20 -19.49 -0.02
N GLU A 143 0.78 -18.31 0.42
CA GLU A 143 0.13 -18.13 1.73
C GLU A 143 -1.11 -19.03 1.88
N SER A 144 -1.83 -19.27 0.77
CA SER A 144 -2.98 -20.19 0.73
C SER A 144 -2.64 -21.64 1.11
N TYR A 145 -1.38 -22.06 1.06
CA TYR A 145 -0.96 -23.38 1.56
C TYR A 145 -1.16 -23.50 3.07
N LEU A 146 -1.15 -22.39 3.79
CA LEU A 146 -1.35 -22.37 5.23
C LEU A 146 -2.84 -22.44 5.64
N ASN A 147 -3.79 -22.27 4.71
CA ASN A 147 -5.23 -22.36 4.98
C ASN A 147 -5.63 -23.77 5.44
N VAL A 148 -6.50 -23.87 6.45
CA VAL A 148 -6.95 -25.17 7.00
C VAL A 148 -7.51 -26.11 5.91
N THR A 149 -8.19 -25.57 4.90
CA THR A 149 -8.79 -26.31 3.79
C THR A 149 -7.79 -26.89 2.79
N THR A 150 -6.58 -26.33 2.70
CA THR A 150 -5.58 -26.76 1.72
C THR A 150 -4.85 -28.01 2.23
N THR A 151 -5.02 -29.14 1.57
CA THR A 151 -4.42 -30.40 2.05
C THR A 151 -2.93 -30.51 1.69
N LEU A 152 -2.14 -31.20 2.52
CA LEU A 152 -0.72 -31.48 2.25
C LEU A 152 -0.52 -32.24 0.92
N LYS A 153 -1.49 -33.09 0.56
CA LYS A 153 -1.50 -33.81 -0.72
C LYS A 153 -1.65 -32.85 -1.90
N SER A 154 -2.59 -31.91 -1.83
CA SER A 154 -2.77 -30.90 -2.89
C SER A 154 -1.51 -30.06 -3.08
N ILE A 155 -0.88 -29.65 -1.97
CA ILE A 155 0.37 -28.86 -1.99
C ILE A 155 1.50 -29.67 -2.64
N THR A 156 1.63 -30.95 -2.27
CA THR A 156 2.63 -31.86 -2.86
C THR A 156 2.44 -31.95 -4.38
N ASN A 157 1.21 -32.26 -4.84
CA ASN A 157 0.91 -32.40 -6.26
C ASN A 157 1.19 -31.11 -7.04
N GLU A 158 0.87 -29.96 -6.45
CA GLU A 158 1.09 -28.66 -7.10
C GLU A 158 2.59 -28.34 -7.23
N MET A 159 3.39 -28.63 -6.20
CA MET A 159 4.85 -28.47 -6.26
C MET A 159 5.49 -29.45 -7.25
N GLU A 160 5.02 -30.70 -7.31
CA GLU A 160 5.48 -31.70 -8.29
C GLU A 160 5.16 -31.25 -9.71
N HIS A 161 3.93 -30.79 -9.96
CA HIS A 161 3.55 -30.25 -11.26
C HIS A 161 4.43 -29.05 -11.65
N MET A 162 4.67 -28.12 -10.72
CA MET A 162 5.56 -26.98 -10.96
C MET A 162 6.98 -27.42 -11.30
N ARG A 163 7.55 -28.36 -10.54
CA ARG A 163 8.88 -28.93 -10.82
C ARG A 163 8.95 -29.52 -12.22
N ASP A 164 7.97 -30.34 -12.59
CA ASP A 164 8.01 -31.10 -13.85
C ASP A 164 7.73 -30.18 -15.05
N SER A 165 6.82 -29.21 -14.91
CA SER A 165 6.60 -28.17 -15.93
C SER A 165 7.87 -27.35 -16.16
N VAL A 166 8.52 -26.89 -15.08
CA VAL A 166 9.73 -26.06 -15.22
C VAL A 166 10.89 -26.85 -15.80
N ARG A 167 11.05 -28.12 -15.42
CA ARG A 167 12.04 -29.00 -16.04
C ARG A 167 11.78 -29.14 -17.53
N HIS A 168 10.54 -29.44 -17.92
CA HIS A 168 10.17 -29.60 -19.31
C HIS A 168 10.41 -28.33 -20.13
N ASP A 169 10.01 -27.17 -19.61
CA ASP A 169 10.20 -25.90 -20.32
C ASP A 169 11.68 -25.57 -20.52
N LEU A 170 12.52 -25.87 -19.52
CA LEU A 170 13.98 -25.71 -19.66
C LEU A 170 14.56 -26.71 -20.66
N GLU A 171 14.08 -27.94 -20.72
CA GLU A 171 14.48 -28.91 -21.76
C GLU A 171 14.15 -28.37 -23.16
N VAL A 172 12.96 -27.80 -23.36
CA VAL A 172 12.56 -27.18 -24.63
C VAL A 172 13.47 -25.99 -24.99
N ILE A 173 13.75 -25.11 -24.03
CA ILE A 173 14.64 -23.96 -24.25
C ILE A 173 16.10 -24.40 -24.49
N ASN A 174 16.58 -25.44 -23.82
CA ASN A 174 17.94 -25.94 -24.02
C ASN A 174 18.09 -26.75 -25.33
N ALA A 175 17.01 -27.30 -25.88
CA ALA A 175 17.00 -27.98 -27.18
C ALA A 175 17.02 -27.01 -28.37
N GLU A 176 16.71 -25.74 -28.14
CA GLU A 176 16.79 -24.68 -29.16
C GLU A 176 18.26 -24.36 -29.47
N THR A 177 18.62 -24.40 -30.76
CA THR A 177 20.00 -24.16 -31.22
C THR A 177 20.23 -22.76 -31.80
N GLY A 178 19.25 -21.87 -31.65
CA GLY A 178 19.32 -20.48 -32.12
C GLY A 178 20.27 -19.57 -31.33
N GLU A 179 20.64 -18.45 -31.95
CA GLU A 179 21.59 -17.45 -31.41
C GLU A 179 21.14 -16.81 -30.08
N TYR A 180 19.83 -16.78 -29.83
CA TYR A 180 19.22 -16.09 -28.68
C TYR A 180 18.76 -17.02 -27.54
N GLN A 181 19.29 -18.24 -27.48
CA GLN A 181 18.90 -19.25 -26.49
C GLN A 181 19.13 -18.77 -25.04
N PHE A 182 20.20 -18.02 -24.80
CA PHE A 182 20.54 -17.49 -23.49
C PHE A 182 19.49 -16.47 -23.00
N GLU A 183 19.10 -15.54 -23.87
CA GLU A 183 18.10 -14.50 -23.59
C GLU A 183 16.72 -15.12 -23.33
N MET A 184 16.35 -16.15 -24.10
CA MET A 184 15.14 -16.94 -23.86
C MET A 184 15.17 -17.56 -22.46
N LYS A 185 16.27 -18.22 -22.09
CA LYS A 185 16.43 -18.86 -20.79
C LYS A 185 16.38 -17.85 -19.64
N GLN A 186 17.01 -16.70 -19.80
CA GLN A 186 16.97 -15.63 -18.80
C GLN A 186 15.54 -15.12 -18.59
N LYS A 187 14.82 -14.83 -19.69
CA LYS A 187 13.42 -14.40 -19.63
C LYS A 187 12.51 -15.46 -19.00
N TYR A 188 12.77 -16.73 -19.27
CA TYR A 188 12.05 -17.83 -18.65
C TYR A 188 12.31 -17.89 -17.14
N ILE A 189 13.56 -17.79 -16.68
CA ILE A 189 13.89 -17.80 -15.25
C ILE A 189 13.21 -16.63 -14.52
N GLU A 190 13.05 -15.48 -15.17
CA GLU A 190 12.33 -14.33 -14.60
C GLU A 190 10.83 -14.56 -14.47
N THR A 191 10.21 -15.22 -15.46
CA THR A 191 8.74 -15.23 -15.61
C THR A 191 8.09 -16.58 -15.30
N LEU A 192 8.85 -17.68 -15.39
CA LEU A 192 8.36 -19.06 -15.46
C LEU A 192 7.29 -19.24 -16.54
N ASN A 193 7.44 -18.54 -17.67
CA ASN A 193 6.52 -18.59 -18.79
C ASN A 193 7.26 -18.86 -20.09
N ILE A 194 7.11 -20.08 -20.62
CA ILE A 194 7.77 -20.49 -21.86
C ILE A 194 7.30 -19.66 -23.07
N THR A 195 6.05 -19.17 -23.07
CA THR A 195 5.53 -18.36 -24.19
C THR A 195 6.27 -17.02 -24.27
N GLU A 196 6.51 -16.37 -23.13
CA GLU A 196 7.30 -15.13 -23.08
C GLU A 196 8.75 -15.38 -23.47
N ALA A 197 9.33 -16.50 -23.06
CA ALA A 197 10.68 -16.89 -23.46
C ALA A 197 10.79 -17.08 -24.98
N LEU A 198 9.84 -17.77 -25.62
CA LEU A 198 9.82 -17.97 -27.07
C LEU A 198 9.64 -16.65 -27.85
N MET A 199 8.87 -15.69 -27.31
CA MET A 199 8.71 -14.36 -27.94
C MET A 199 10.03 -13.58 -27.97
N VAL A 200 10.93 -13.78 -27.01
CA VAL A 200 12.26 -13.16 -27.02
C VAL A 200 13.00 -13.52 -28.31
N LYS A 201 13.05 -14.80 -28.67
CA LYS A 201 13.70 -15.23 -29.92
C LYS A 201 13.13 -14.49 -31.14
N GLN A 202 11.81 -14.48 -31.29
CA GLN A 202 11.15 -13.84 -32.42
C GLN A 202 11.49 -12.35 -32.52
N THR A 203 11.43 -11.63 -31.39
CA THR A 203 11.72 -10.20 -31.35
C THR A 203 13.19 -9.88 -31.65
N TYR A 204 14.12 -10.69 -31.15
CA TYR A 204 15.55 -10.51 -31.41
C TYR A 204 15.92 -10.84 -32.87
N GLU A 205 15.39 -11.94 -33.42
CA GLU A 205 15.57 -12.28 -34.84
C GLU A 205 14.99 -11.19 -35.77
N GLU A 206 13.80 -10.67 -35.45
CA GLU A 206 13.20 -9.59 -36.23
C GLU A 206 14.01 -8.29 -36.13
N ASN A 207 14.53 -7.95 -34.95
CA ASN A 207 15.39 -6.80 -34.76
C ASN A 207 16.72 -6.95 -35.51
N ALA A 208 17.33 -8.14 -35.48
CA ALA A 208 18.55 -8.43 -36.23
C ALA A 208 18.32 -8.34 -37.75
N ARG A 209 17.20 -8.89 -38.25
CA ARG A 209 16.81 -8.77 -39.65
C ARG A 209 16.62 -7.32 -40.06
N ARG A 210 15.87 -6.54 -39.28
CA ARG A 210 15.65 -5.10 -39.52
C ARG A 210 16.96 -4.31 -39.53
N LYS A 211 17.89 -4.64 -38.62
CA LYS A 211 19.21 -4.00 -38.56
C LYS A 211 20.05 -4.34 -39.78
N ALA A 212 20.10 -5.60 -40.19
CA ALA A 212 20.82 -6.05 -41.38
C ALA A 212 20.26 -5.44 -42.67
N GLU A 213 18.93 -5.38 -42.83
CA GLU A 213 18.27 -4.71 -43.96
C GLU A 213 18.62 -3.23 -44.03
N TYR A 214 18.64 -2.54 -42.88
CA TYR A 214 19.01 -1.13 -42.80
C TYR A 214 20.48 -0.89 -43.17
N GLU A 215 21.41 -1.70 -42.64
CA GLU A 215 22.84 -1.60 -42.94
C GLU A 215 23.13 -1.94 -44.42
N ALA A 216 22.48 -2.96 -44.98
CA ALA A 216 22.60 -3.32 -46.39
C ALA A 216 22.09 -2.19 -47.31
N ARG A 217 20.95 -1.57 -46.98
CA ARG A 217 20.42 -0.43 -47.72
C ARG A 217 21.37 0.78 -47.66
N ARG A 218 21.93 1.08 -46.49
CA ARG A 218 22.90 2.18 -46.33
C ARG A 218 24.18 1.92 -47.13
N LYS A 219 24.68 0.69 -47.13
CA LYS A 219 25.87 0.31 -47.91
C LYS A 219 25.61 0.41 -49.42
N ALA A 220 24.47 -0.08 -49.90
CA ALA A 220 24.09 0.03 -51.31
C ALA A 220 23.93 1.49 -51.76
N GLU A 221 23.35 2.36 -50.92
CA GLU A 221 23.21 3.79 -51.20
C GLU A 221 24.57 4.49 -51.30
N LEU A 222 25.52 4.16 -50.41
CA LEU A 222 26.89 4.68 -50.46
C LEU A 222 27.62 4.20 -51.71
N GLU A 223 27.52 2.91 -52.06
CA GLU A 223 28.14 2.37 -53.28
C GLU A 223 27.54 2.99 -54.56
N GLU A 224 26.22 3.20 -54.59
CA GLU A 224 25.55 3.87 -55.72
C GLU A 224 25.97 5.35 -55.83
N ARG A 225 26.13 6.05 -54.71
CA ARG A 225 26.64 7.43 -54.70
C ARG A 225 28.08 7.48 -55.22
N GLN A 226 28.96 6.62 -54.72
CA GLN A 226 30.34 6.52 -55.18
C GLN A 226 30.44 6.14 -56.67
N ALA A 227 29.57 5.24 -57.15
CA ALA A 227 29.53 4.87 -58.57
C ALA A 227 29.07 6.05 -59.45
N ARG A 228 28.08 6.84 -59.00
CA ARG A 228 27.66 8.06 -59.69
C ARG A 228 28.77 9.09 -59.75
N GLU A 229 29.44 9.37 -58.64
CA GLU A 229 30.57 10.30 -58.57
C GLU A 229 31.72 9.88 -59.50
N LYS A 230 32.08 8.59 -59.53
CA LYS A 230 33.09 8.07 -60.46
C LYS A 230 32.69 8.19 -61.92
N ALA A 231 31.45 7.85 -62.25
CA ALA A 231 30.94 7.96 -63.62
C ALA A 231 30.85 9.42 -64.09
N GLU A 232 30.50 10.34 -63.19
CA GLU A 232 30.49 11.77 -63.47
C GLU A 232 31.92 12.31 -63.67
N ALA A 233 32.87 11.93 -62.79
CA ALA A 233 34.28 12.27 -62.95
C ALA A 233 34.90 11.74 -64.26
N GLU A 234 34.54 10.52 -64.68
CA GLU A 234 35.01 9.92 -65.94
C GLU A 234 34.41 10.63 -67.17
N LYS A 235 33.13 11.02 -67.12
CA LYS A 235 32.51 11.85 -68.17
C LYS A 235 33.14 13.24 -68.28
N LEU A 236 33.47 13.87 -67.15
CA LEU A 236 34.21 15.14 -67.13
C LEU A 236 35.64 14.99 -67.68
N ALA A 237 36.30 13.85 -67.45
CA ALA A 237 37.62 13.56 -68.00
C ALA A 237 37.60 13.27 -69.51
N GLU A 238 36.57 12.58 -70.02
CA GLU A 238 36.43 12.25 -71.44
C GLU A 238 35.98 13.47 -72.28
N ALA A 239 35.18 14.37 -71.69
CA ALA A 239 34.89 15.68 -72.27
C ALA A 239 36.14 16.58 -72.39
N GLY A 240 37.23 16.24 -71.71
CA GLY A 240 38.53 16.95 -71.78
C GLY A 240 39.43 16.60 -72.98
N LYS A 241 39.02 15.70 -73.89
CA LYS A 241 39.85 15.26 -75.05
C LYS A 241 39.51 15.90 -76.41
N LYS A 242 38.84 17.06 -76.43
CA LYS A 242 38.81 17.98 -77.59
C LYS A 242 39.51 19.29 -77.19
N GLU A 243 40.66 19.54 -77.81
CA GLU A 243 41.53 20.72 -77.70
C GLU A 243 40.87 22.06 -78.14
N PRO A 244 41.49 23.24 -77.90
CA PRO A 244 42.47 23.61 -76.87
C PRO A 244 42.15 25.00 -76.20
N GLU A 245 43.11 25.43 -75.39
CA GLU A 245 43.49 26.83 -75.09
C GLU A 245 42.93 27.59 -73.86
N GLN A 246 43.90 27.81 -72.97
CA GLN A 246 44.29 29.10 -72.38
C GLN A 246 43.63 29.57 -71.07
N LYS A 247 44.49 29.44 -70.04
CA LYS A 247 45.03 30.52 -69.18
C LYS A 247 44.15 31.15 -68.09
N GLN A 248 44.73 30.97 -66.89
CA GLN A 248 45.06 31.97 -65.87
C GLN A 248 43.97 32.47 -64.91
N GLU A 249 44.23 32.10 -63.66
CA GLU A 249 44.37 32.97 -62.49
C GLU A 249 43.20 33.84 -62.05
N SER A 250 42.71 33.49 -60.85
CA SER A 250 42.72 34.32 -59.64
C SER A 250 41.35 34.64 -59.01
N VAL A 251 41.34 34.44 -57.68
CA VAL A 251 40.71 35.26 -56.63
C VAL A 251 39.26 34.95 -56.18
N SER A 252 39.21 34.64 -54.88
CA SER A 252 38.22 34.94 -53.83
C SER A 252 36.80 34.35 -53.78
N GLN A 253 36.60 33.77 -52.59
CA GLN A 253 35.50 33.99 -51.64
C GLN A 253 34.20 33.18 -51.75
N THR A 254 33.91 32.55 -50.60
CA THR A 254 32.59 32.19 -50.00
C THR A 254 31.80 31.14 -50.79
N VAL A 255 31.26 30.07 -50.20
CA VAL A 255 30.28 29.98 -49.09
C VAL A 255 30.40 28.60 -48.41
N GLU A 256 29.98 28.52 -47.15
CA GLU A 256 29.69 27.30 -46.36
C GLU A 256 28.94 26.21 -47.17
N GLU A 257 29.28 24.94 -46.96
CA GLU A 257 28.49 24.00 -46.14
C GLU A 257 28.99 22.54 -46.31
N GLU A 258 29.15 21.87 -45.17
CA GLU A 258 29.17 20.41 -44.91
C GLU A 258 29.85 19.44 -45.91
N ALA A 259 30.97 18.85 -45.47
CA ALA A 259 31.15 17.40 -45.43
C ALA A 259 32.43 17.06 -44.65
N GLN A 260 32.26 16.52 -43.43
CA GLN A 260 33.33 15.84 -42.70
C GLN A 260 33.55 14.45 -43.31
N GLU A 261 34.78 14.13 -43.68
CA GLU A 261 35.37 12.80 -43.51
C GLU A 261 36.90 12.88 -43.61
N GLU A 262 37.59 12.65 -42.49
CA GLU A 262 38.73 11.71 -42.34
C GLU A 262 39.29 11.89 -40.92
N ARG A 263 39.06 10.93 -40.01
CA ARG A 263 39.74 9.65 -39.80
C ARG A 263 40.90 9.79 -38.81
N THR A 264 40.64 9.19 -37.63
CA THR A 264 41.57 8.61 -36.66
C THR A 264 42.61 9.51 -36.00
N GLU A 265 42.41 9.77 -34.71
CA GLU A 265 43.28 9.21 -33.66
C GLU A 265 42.55 9.18 -32.31
N GLU A 266 42.99 8.25 -31.47
CA GLU A 266 42.36 7.68 -30.28
C GLU A 266 41.87 8.71 -29.23
N ASN A 267 40.57 8.65 -28.88
CA ASN A 267 40.14 8.72 -27.48
C ASN A 267 38.70 8.22 -27.33
N GLN A 268 38.43 7.36 -26.34
CA GLN A 268 37.08 6.91 -25.99
C GLN A 268 36.29 8.08 -25.40
N GLU A 269 35.45 8.75 -26.19
CA GLU A 269 34.45 9.68 -25.66
C GLU A 269 33.14 8.93 -25.39
N GLU A 270 32.80 8.80 -24.11
CA GLU A 270 31.48 8.36 -23.66
C GLU A 270 30.40 9.28 -24.24
N LYS A 271 29.50 8.72 -25.07
CA LYS A 271 28.32 9.42 -25.56
C LYS A 271 27.41 9.78 -24.37
N THR A 272 27.49 11.03 -23.92
CA THR A 272 26.58 11.56 -22.91
C THR A 272 25.18 11.72 -23.50
N HIS A 273 24.18 11.16 -22.83
CA HIS A 273 22.77 11.31 -23.19
C HIS A 273 22.09 12.15 -22.11
N THR A 274 21.39 13.22 -22.51
CA THR A 274 20.65 14.07 -21.57
C THR A 274 19.17 13.67 -21.57
N ILE A 275 18.63 13.36 -20.39
CA ILE A 275 17.22 13.06 -20.18
C ILE A 275 16.63 13.99 -19.13
N VAL A 276 15.38 14.41 -19.31
CA VAL A 276 14.63 15.22 -18.34
C VAL A 276 13.64 14.31 -17.61
N ILE A 277 13.79 14.19 -16.30
CA ILE A 277 12.91 13.37 -15.44
C ILE A 277 12.31 14.22 -14.32
N ARG A 278 11.03 14.00 -14.00
CA ARG A 278 10.36 14.63 -12.85
C ARG A 278 10.21 13.59 -11.75
N VAL A 279 10.72 13.90 -10.55
CA VAL A 279 10.72 12.99 -9.41
C VAL A 279 10.00 13.66 -8.23
N CYS A 280 9.10 12.92 -7.57
CA CYS A 280 8.40 13.37 -6.37
C CYS A 280 8.69 12.40 -5.22
N GLY A 281 9.10 12.95 -4.08
CA GLY A 281 9.43 12.18 -2.88
C GLY A 281 9.57 13.07 -1.65
N THR A 282 9.80 12.43 -0.51
CA THR A 282 10.10 13.10 0.75
C THR A 282 11.51 13.71 0.74
N GLY A 283 11.79 14.68 1.61
CA GLY A 283 13.10 15.36 1.66
C GLY A 283 14.29 14.41 1.81
N ASN A 284 14.15 13.35 2.61
CA ASN A 284 15.18 12.33 2.78
C ASN A 284 15.41 11.51 1.49
N GLN A 285 14.37 11.24 0.70
CA GLN A 285 14.47 10.49 -0.55
C GLN A 285 15.12 11.31 -1.67
N LEU A 286 14.83 12.61 -1.73
CA LEU A 286 15.46 13.50 -2.71
C LEU A 286 16.93 13.76 -2.39
N ASN A 287 17.29 13.86 -1.10
CA ASN A 287 18.69 13.93 -0.68
C ASN A 287 19.47 12.66 -1.03
N ALA A 288 18.90 11.48 -0.76
CA ALA A 288 19.54 10.21 -1.11
C ALA A 288 19.75 10.07 -2.63
N LEU A 289 18.82 10.56 -3.44
CA LEU A 289 18.95 10.59 -4.91
C LEU A 289 20.06 11.55 -5.36
N GLY A 290 20.16 12.75 -4.77
CA GLY A 290 21.23 13.71 -5.07
C GLY A 290 22.62 13.19 -4.71
N GLU A 291 22.76 12.53 -3.55
CA GLU A 291 24.00 11.86 -3.14
C GLU A 291 24.41 10.76 -4.12
N PHE A 292 23.44 9.96 -4.58
CA PHE A 292 23.69 8.91 -5.57
C PHE A 292 24.20 9.47 -6.91
N LEU A 293 23.56 10.53 -7.44
CA LEU A 293 23.98 11.14 -8.71
C LEU A 293 25.39 11.72 -8.62
N THR A 294 25.70 12.38 -7.51
CA THR A 294 27.02 12.97 -7.26
C THR A 294 28.09 11.90 -7.11
N LYS A 295 27.80 10.81 -6.39
CA LYS A 295 28.74 9.69 -6.17
C LYS A 295 29.11 8.97 -7.48
N ASN A 296 28.23 9.00 -8.47
CA ASN A 296 28.45 8.36 -9.77
C ASN A 296 28.90 9.36 -10.87
N ASN A 297 29.32 10.58 -10.51
CA ASN A 297 29.73 11.63 -11.46
C ASN A 297 28.66 11.97 -12.52
N ILE A 298 27.38 11.82 -12.19
CA ILE A 298 26.26 12.14 -13.09
C ILE A 298 25.88 13.60 -12.89
N LYS A 299 25.97 14.40 -13.96
CA LYS A 299 25.55 15.81 -13.95
C LYS A 299 24.03 15.91 -13.90
N TYR A 300 23.50 16.71 -12.96
CA TYR A 300 22.06 16.99 -12.86
C TYR A 300 21.81 18.48 -12.62
N GLU A 301 20.63 18.95 -13.06
CA GLU A 301 20.17 20.32 -12.89
C GLU A 301 18.75 20.29 -12.30
N GLN A 302 18.52 21.07 -11.23
CA GLN A 302 17.21 21.18 -10.63
C GLN A 302 16.44 22.31 -11.32
N ILE A 303 15.46 21.94 -12.13
CA ILE A 303 14.54 22.90 -12.75
C ILE A 303 13.51 23.31 -11.69
N GLN A 304 13.56 24.57 -11.24
CA GLN A 304 12.57 25.17 -10.32
C GLN A 304 11.28 25.58 -11.03
#